data_AF-A0A1H8V5P0-F1
#
_entry.id   AF-A0A1H8V5P0-F1
#
_cell.length_a   1.000
_cell.length_b   1.000
_cell.length_c   1.000
_cell.angle_alpha   90.00
_cell.angle_beta   90.00
_cell.angle_gamma   90.00
#
_symmetry.space_group_name_H-M   'P 1'
#
loop_
_entity.id
_entity.type
_entity.pdbx_description
1 polymer ?
#
loop_
_entity_poly.entity_id
_entity_poly.type
_entity_poly.pdbx_seq_one_letter_code
_entity_poly.pdbx_strand_id
1 'polypeptide(L)'
;MSETYVYHPDIPESCPLDGAEPVGTIYRSVQGFPPLAADFDSDVEANKPNAKRGNCKHWGCSVWQDLQSAEHARKVYDTFRTSYIVVGDLQPSAGQVLATPSKAQPGHATFWKVHGLDVSSHFRKLLDPILPQQDDPLGPM
;
A
#
# COMPACT_ATOMS: atom_id res chain seq x y z
N MET A 1 -21.04 3.84 -17.83
CA MET A 1 -20.27 2.76 -18.47
C MET A 1 -19.58 2.03 -17.33
N SER A 2 -19.94 0.78 -17.07
CA SER A 2 -19.30 0.00 -16.01
C SER A 2 -17.90 -0.36 -16.49
N GLU A 3 -16.87 0.31 -15.99
CA GLU A 3 -15.49 -0.10 -16.24
C GLU A 3 -15.33 -1.52 -15.67
N THR A 4 -15.02 -2.48 -16.54
CA THR A 4 -14.82 -3.87 -16.12
C THR A 4 -13.37 -3.99 -15.71
N TYR A 5 -13.12 -3.99 -14.40
CA TYR A 5 -11.80 -4.27 -13.86
C TYR A 5 -11.46 -5.75 -14.08
N VAL A 6 -10.26 -6.01 -14.60
CA VAL A 6 -9.73 -7.37 -14.76
C VAL A 6 -8.83 -7.67 -13.58
N TYR A 7 -9.34 -8.40 -12.60
CA TYR A 7 -8.57 -8.83 -11.43
C TYR A 7 -7.87 -10.17 -11.66
N HIS A 8 -7.02 -10.57 -10.71
CA HIS A 8 -6.27 -11.82 -10.79
C HIS A 8 -7.24 -13.01 -10.91
N PRO A 9 -7.02 -13.99 -11.81
CA PRO A 9 -7.97 -15.09 -12.07
C PRO A 9 -8.29 -15.95 -10.84
N ASP A 10 -7.34 -16.10 -9.92
CA ASP A 10 -7.51 -16.81 -8.65
C ASP A 10 -8.16 -15.98 -7.53
N ILE A 11 -8.51 -14.71 -7.78
CA ILE A 11 -9.18 -13.87 -6.78
C ILE A 11 -10.58 -14.43 -6.49
N PRO A 12 -11.05 -14.46 -5.23
CA PRO A 12 -12.41 -14.88 -4.93
C PRO A 12 -13.45 -14.02 -5.67
N GLU A 13 -14.57 -14.61 -6.09
CA GLU A 13 -15.66 -13.87 -6.76
C GLU A 13 -16.27 -12.77 -5.87
N SER A 14 -16.13 -12.90 -4.55
CA SER A 14 -16.53 -11.88 -3.57
C SER A 14 -15.54 -10.71 -3.46
N CYS A 15 -14.63 -10.56 -4.42
CA CYS A 15 -13.60 -9.53 -4.46
C CYS A 15 -13.66 -8.69 -5.73
N PRO A 16 -13.47 -7.37 -5.63
CA PRO A 16 -13.26 -6.58 -4.41
C PRO A 16 -14.44 -6.64 -3.45
N LEU A 17 -14.22 -6.21 -2.20
CA LEU A 17 -15.29 -6.14 -1.21
C LEU A 17 -16.37 -5.15 -1.69
N ASP A 18 -17.62 -5.43 -1.35
CA ASP A 18 -18.73 -4.54 -1.67
C ASP A 18 -18.51 -3.13 -1.10
N GLY A 19 -18.88 -2.12 -1.88
CA GLY A 19 -18.59 -0.72 -1.59
C GLY A 19 -17.17 -0.24 -1.94
N ALA A 20 -16.33 -1.06 -2.58
CA ALA A 20 -15.04 -0.60 -3.09
C ALA A 20 -15.22 0.44 -4.21
N GLU A 21 -14.55 1.58 -4.07
CA GLU A 21 -14.67 2.71 -4.99
C GLU A 21 -13.46 2.76 -5.93
N PRO A 22 -13.57 3.40 -7.11
CA PRO A 22 -12.43 3.60 -7.99
C PRO A 22 -11.28 4.30 -7.28
N VAL A 23 -10.05 3.85 -7.54
CA VAL A 23 -8.87 4.43 -6.91
C VAL A 23 -8.61 5.86 -7.39
N GLY A 24 -8.08 6.70 -6.49
CA GLY A 24 -7.58 8.03 -6.79
C GLY A 24 -6.19 8.22 -6.17
N THR A 25 -6.04 9.25 -5.33
CA THR A 25 -4.81 9.46 -4.58
C THR A 25 -4.66 8.43 -3.46
N ILE A 26 -3.53 7.71 -3.44
CA ILE A 26 -3.20 6.76 -2.36
C ILE A 26 -1.76 6.90 -1.90
N TYR A 27 -1.52 6.50 -0.65
CA TYR A 27 -0.24 6.53 0.02
C TYR A 27 0.17 5.11 0.39
N ARG A 28 1.45 4.78 0.22
CA ARG A 28 1.98 3.44 0.54
C ARG A 28 3.39 3.54 1.12
N SER A 29 3.75 2.57 1.95
CA SER A 29 5.12 2.38 2.40
C SER A 29 5.85 1.41 1.49
N VAL A 30 7.07 1.77 1.07
CA VAL A 30 7.92 0.94 0.21
C VAL A 30 9.34 0.89 0.78
N GLN A 31 10.02 -0.25 0.62
CA GLN A 31 11.36 -0.45 1.20
C GLN A 31 12.46 0.24 0.39
N GLY A 32 12.26 0.38 -0.92
CA GLY A 32 13.21 1.03 -1.83
C GLY A 32 12.55 2.15 -2.64
N PHE A 33 13.36 3.08 -3.13
CA PHE A 33 12.94 4.10 -4.08
C PHE A 33 13.94 4.19 -5.26
N PRO A 34 13.48 4.24 -6.53
CA PRO A 34 12.08 4.22 -6.98
C PRO A 34 11.36 2.89 -6.63
N PRO A 35 10.03 2.92 -6.41
CA PRO A 35 9.29 1.70 -6.12
C PRO A 35 9.25 0.81 -7.38
N LEU A 36 9.21 -0.49 -7.17
CA LEU A 36 9.12 -1.49 -8.22
C LEU A 36 7.67 -1.98 -8.35
N ALA A 37 7.33 -2.60 -9.49
CA ALA A 37 6.01 -3.20 -9.68
C ALA A 37 5.66 -4.19 -8.55
N ALA A 38 6.66 -4.97 -8.10
CA ALA A 38 6.52 -5.95 -7.01
C ALA A 38 6.21 -5.31 -5.64
N ASP A 39 6.53 -4.03 -5.42
CA ASP A 39 6.12 -3.33 -4.20
C ASP A 39 4.60 -3.15 -4.14
N PHE A 40 3.88 -3.34 -5.25
CA PHE A 40 2.42 -3.26 -5.37
C PHE A 40 1.79 -4.62 -5.68
N ASP A 41 2.51 -5.71 -5.40
CA ASP A 41 1.91 -7.04 -5.37
C ASP A 41 1.13 -7.22 -4.07
N SER A 42 0.03 -7.95 -4.15
CA SER A 42 -0.73 -8.37 -2.99
C SER A 42 0.03 -9.41 -2.16
N ASP A 43 -0.42 -9.67 -0.94
CA ASP A 43 0.22 -10.69 -0.08
C ASP A 43 0.22 -12.08 -0.73
N VAL A 44 -0.82 -12.40 -1.50
CA VAL A 44 -0.92 -13.67 -2.24
C VAL A 44 0.05 -13.70 -3.43
N GLU A 45 0.11 -12.64 -4.23
CA GLU A 45 1.02 -12.54 -5.38
C GLU A 45 2.49 -12.58 -4.93
N ALA A 46 2.81 -11.92 -3.82
CA ALA A 46 4.15 -11.93 -3.21
C ALA A 46 4.47 -13.24 -2.45
N ASN A 47 3.58 -14.25 -2.48
CA ASN A 47 3.73 -15.54 -1.78
C ASN A 47 4.10 -15.40 -0.29
N LYS A 48 3.50 -14.42 0.42
CA LYS A 48 3.81 -14.23 1.83
C LYS A 48 3.36 -15.46 2.65
N PRO A 49 4.12 -15.90 3.66
CA PRO A 49 3.83 -17.13 4.41
C PRO A 49 2.43 -17.20 5.05
N ASN A 50 1.86 -16.04 5.40
CA ASN A 50 0.55 -15.93 6.04
C ASN A 50 -0.57 -15.51 5.06
N ALA A 51 -0.29 -15.52 3.75
CA ALA A 51 -1.25 -15.13 2.73
C ALA A 51 -2.37 -16.18 2.59
N LYS A 52 -3.63 -15.74 2.71
CA LYS A 52 -4.80 -16.61 2.58
C LYS A 52 -5.49 -16.31 1.26
N ARG A 53 -5.42 -17.24 0.30
CA ARG A 53 -6.08 -17.11 -1.02
C ARG A 53 -7.60 -16.91 -0.92
N GLY A 54 -8.25 -17.45 0.12
CA GLY A 54 -9.68 -17.23 0.37
C GLY A 54 -10.02 -15.87 1.02
N ASN A 55 -9.03 -15.07 1.41
CA ASN A 55 -9.26 -13.78 2.06
C ASN A 55 -9.04 -12.63 1.07
N CYS A 56 -10.12 -11.92 0.77
CA CYS A 56 -10.11 -10.80 -0.18
C CYS A 56 -9.06 -9.73 0.11
N LYS A 57 -8.82 -9.43 1.39
CA LYS A 57 -7.86 -8.40 1.79
C LYS A 57 -6.42 -8.77 1.45
N HIS A 58 -6.11 -10.07 1.33
CA HIS A 58 -4.77 -10.55 1.00
C HIS A 58 -4.49 -10.51 -0.52
N TRP A 59 -5.51 -10.27 -1.33
CA TRP A 59 -5.42 -10.00 -2.77
C TRP A 59 -5.30 -8.50 -3.10
N GLY A 60 -5.34 -7.64 -2.08
CA GLY A 60 -5.10 -6.22 -2.24
C GLY A 60 -3.81 -5.79 -1.56
N CYS A 61 -3.41 -4.56 -1.86
CA CYS A 61 -2.28 -3.88 -1.26
C CYS A 61 -2.75 -2.99 -0.10
N SER A 62 -2.06 -3.07 1.03
CA SER A 62 -2.23 -2.10 2.13
C SER A 62 -1.81 -0.69 1.73
N VAL A 63 -2.74 0.24 1.81
CA VAL A 63 -2.54 1.65 1.45
C VAL A 63 -3.24 2.55 2.47
N TRP A 64 -3.00 3.86 2.36
CA TRP A 64 -3.74 4.89 3.07
C TRP A 64 -4.33 5.88 2.05
N GLN A 65 -5.44 6.52 2.39
CA GLN A 65 -6.09 7.52 1.53
C GLN A 65 -5.65 8.96 1.85
N ASP A 66 -4.92 9.15 2.95
CA ASP A 66 -4.40 10.45 3.37
C ASP A 66 -3.01 10.33 4.00
N LEU A 67 -2.27 11.45 3.99
CA LEU A 67 -0.91 11.51 4.52
C LEU A 67 -0.86 11.31 6.04
N GLN A 68 -1.84 11.85 6.79
CA GLN A 68 -1.83 11.79 8.26
C GLN A 68 -1.93 10.35 8.74
N SER A 69 -2.73 9.53 8.06
CA SER A 69 -2.86 8.09 8.28
C SER A 69 -1.57 7.34 7.98
N ALA A 70 -0.87 7.69 6.89
CA ALA A 70 0.43 7.10 6.56
C ALA A 70 1.50 7.47 7.60
N GLU A 71 1.55 8.73 8.04
CA GLU A 71 2.46 9.17 9.10
C GLU A 71 2.15 8.53 10.44
N HIS A 72 0.86 8.38 10.78
CA HIS A 72 0.42 7.67 11.99
C HIS A 72 0.86 6.22 11.93
N ALA A 73 0.64 5.52 10.82
CA ALA A 73 1.10 4.15 10.65
C ALA A 73 2.62 4.06 10.80
N ARG A 74 3.39 5.02 10.27
CA ARG A 74 4.84 5.10 10.45
C ARG A 74 5.26 5.28 11.91
N LYS A 75 4.48 5.99 12.72
CA LYS A 75 4.73 6.12 14.17
C LYS A 75 4.40 4.82 14.92
N VAL A 76 3.33 4.13 14.53
CA VAL A 76 2.84 2.92 15.19
C VAL A 76 3.69 1.67 14.87
N TYR A 77 4.19 1.54 13.63
CA TYR A 77 4.93 0.35 13.18
C TYR A 77 6.38 0.67 12.83
N ASP A 78 7.32 0.04 13.54
CA ASP A 78 8.75 0.28 13.35
C ASP A 78 9.22 -0.02 11.92
N THR A 79 8.67 -1.05 11.27
CA THR A 79 9.00 -1.41 9.88
C THR A 79 8.75 -0.27 8.90
N PHE A 80 7.76 0.59 9.16
CA PHE A 80 7.46 1.72 8.30
C PHE A 80 8.37 2.92 8.57
N ARG A 81 9.05 2.98 9.73
CA ARG A 81 10.02 4.05 10.03
C ARG A 81 11.22 3.96 9.10
N THR A 82 11.68 2.75 8.79
CA THR A 82 12.79 2.51 7.87
C THR A 82 12.36 2.45 6.40
N SER A 83 11.09 2.73 6.10
CA SER A 83 10.53 2.70 4.74
C SER A 83 10.33 4.11 4.20
N TYR A 84 10.31 4.24 2.88
CA TYR A 84 9.82 5.44 2.20
C TYR A 84 8.30 5.48 2.25
N ILE A 85 7.71 6.66 2.38
CA ILE A 85 6.29 6.87 2.08
C ILE A 85 6.20 7.47 0.69
N VAL A 86 5.49 6.78 -0.20
CA VAL A 86 5.20 7.22 -1.57
C VAL A 86 3.74 7.59 -1.71
N VAL A 87 3.46 8.53 -2.61
CA VAL A 87 2.11 8.95 -3.00
C VAL A 87 1.94 8.75 -4.50
N GLY A 88 0.81 8.17 -4.88
CA GLY A 88 0.43 7.96 -6.28
C GLY A 88 -0.93 8.57 -6.54
N ASP A 89 -1.04 9.34 -7.62
CA ASP A 89 -2.32 9.74 -8.19
C ASP A 89 -2.67 8.76 -9.31
N LEU A 90 -3.51 7.79 -8.98
CA LEU A 90 -3.90 6.75 -9.90
C LEU A 90 -5.18 7.14 -10.64
N GLN A 91 -5.29 6.68 -11.88
CA GLN A 91 -6.53 6.79 -12.62
C GLN A 91 -7.57 5.81 -12.05
N PRO A 92 -8.88 6.14 -12.10
CA PRO A 92 -9.96 5.26 -11.68
C PRO A 92 -9.90 3.85 -12.32
N SER A 93 -9.33 3.74 -13.52
CA SER A 93 -9.14 2.49 -14.26
C SER A 93 -8.02 1.59 -13.70
N ALA A 94 -7.18 2.08 -12.77
CA ALA A 94 -6.08 1.31 -12.21
C ALA A 94 -6.52 0.26 -11.18
N GLY A 95 -7.75 0.39 -10.65
CA GLY A 95 -8.33 -0.56 -9.72
C GLY A 95 -9.30 0.10 -8.74
N GLN A 96 -9.61 -0.62 -7.66
CA GLN A 96 -10.55 -0.17 -6.64
C GLN A 96 -9.91 -0.14 -5.25
N VAL A 97 -10.40 0.74 -4.38
CA VAL A 97 -9.94 0.89 -3.00
C VAL A 97 -11.13 0.85 -2.04
N LEU A 98 -10.94 0.24 -0.87
CA LEU A 98 -11.92 0.26 0.20
C LEU A 98 -11.23 0.51 1.54
N ALA A 99 -11.82 1.36 2.38
CA ALA A 99 -11.39 1.55 3.75
C ALA A 99 -11.52 0.23 4.53
N THR A 100 -10.41 -0.27 5.06
CA THR A 100 -10.34 -1.51 5.84
C THR A 100 -9.61 -1.23 7.16
N PRO A 101 -10.12 -0.31 7.97
CA PRO A 101 -9.42 0.19 9.15
C PRO A 101 -9.21 -0.91 10.19
N SER A 102 -8.15 -0.76 10.97
CA SER A 102 -7.92 -1.53 12.19
C SER A 102 -7.82 -0.59 13.38
N LYS A 103 -7.93 -1.11 14.61
CA LYS A 103 -7.79 -0.30 15.83
C LYS A 103 -6.46 0.48 15.87
N ALA A 104 -5.39 -0.09 15.32
CA ALA A 104 -4.06 0.52 15.27
C ALA A 104 -3.86 1.46 14.06
N GLN A 105 -4.57 1.20 12.95
CA GLN A 105 -4.53 2.00 11.73
C GLN A 105 -5.95 2.39 11.29
N PRO A 106 -6.52 3.47 11.86
CA PRO A 106 -7.90 3.87 11.59
C PRO A 106 -8.12 4.40 10.17
N GLY A 107 -7.07 4.79 9.44
CA GLY A 107 -7.14 5.20 8.04
C GLY A 107 -6.59 4.17 7.04
N HIS A 108 -6.41 2.91 7.46
CA HIS A 108 -5.95 1.85 6.56
C HIS A 108 -7.03 1.52 5.52
N ALA A 109 -6.59 1.34 4.27
CA ALA A 109 -7.41 0.91 3.16
C ALA A 109 -6.73 -0.25 2.41
N THR A 110 -7.53 -1.02 1.69
CA THR A 110 -7.08 -2.08 0.79
C THR A 110 -7.31 -1.62 -0.63
N PHE A 111 -6.26 -1.63 -1.45
CA PHE A 111 -6.30 -1.34 -2.88
C PHE A 111 -6.18 -2.62 -3.69
N TRP A 112 -7.17 -2.94 -4.51
CA TRP A 112 -7.13 -4.02 -5.49
C TRP A 112 -6.79 -3.43 -6.85
N LYS A 113 -5.57 -3.70 -7.29
CA LYS A 113 -5.06 -3.28 -8.59
C LYS A 113 -5.61 -4.16 -9.70
N VAL A 114 -5.79 -3.58 -10.89
CA VAL A 114 -6.00 -4.38 -12.11
C VAL A 114 -4.81 -5.31 -12.34
N HIS A 115 -5.10 -6.56 -12.68
CA HIS A 115 -4.11 -7.59 -12.86
C HIS A 115 -3.18 -7.27 -14.04
N GLY A 116 -1.88 -7.50 -13.85
CA GLY A 116 -0.84 -7.20 -14.85
C GLY A 116 -0.55 -5.72 -15.07
N LEU A 117 -1.26 -4.79 -14.42
CA LEU A 117 -0.98 -3.36 -14.52
C LEU A 117 0.23 -2.99 -13.65
N ASP A 118 1.22 -2.31 -14.22
CA ASP A 118 2.29 -1.68 -13.45
C ASP A 118 1.88 -0.26 -13.07
N VAL A 119 1.73 0.00 -11.77
CA VAL A 119 1.39 1.32 -11.23
C VAL A 119 2.59 2.05 -10.63
N SER A 120 3.76 1.42 -10.56
CA SER A 120 4.92 1.92 -9.79
C SER A 120 5.43 3.27 -10.30
N SER A 121 5.38 3.49 -11.60
CA SER A 121 5.80 4.74 -12.26
C SER A 121 4.92 5.95 -11.93
N HIS A 122 3.71 5.73 -11.39
CA HIS A 122 2.79 6.80 -10.96
C HIS A 122 3.06 7.27 -9.53
N PHE A 123 3.97 6.62 -8.81
CA PHE A 123 4.30 6.98 -7.44
C PHE A 123 5.53 7.89 -7.38
N ARG A 124 5.42 8.93 -6.56
CA ARG A 124 6.55 9.78 -6.18
C ARG A 124 6.83 9.66 -4.68
N LYS A 125 8.10 9.84 -4.32
CA LYS A 125 8.51 9.89 -2.92
C LYS A 125 7.89 11.11 -2.23
N LEU A 126 7.34 10.89 -1.05
CA LEU A 126 6.77 11.94 -0.20
C LEU A 126 7.55 12.10 1.09
N LEU A 127 7.92 10.99 1.76
CA LEU A 127 8.74 11.01 2.97
C LEU A 127 9.89 10.00 2.85
N ASP A 128 11.08 10.43 3.30
CA ASP A 128 12.24 9.57 3.46
C ASP A 128 12.15 8.70 4.74
N PRO A 129 12.90 7.58 4.79
CA PRO A 129 13.07 6.79 6.00
C PRO A 129 13.58 7.65 7.15
N ILE A 130 13.07 7.38 8.34
CA ILE A 130 13.61 7.88 9.59
C ILE A 130 14.78 6.97 9.94
N LEU A 131 15.99 7.36 9.54
CA LEU A 131 17.20 6.70 9.99
C LEU A 131 17.35 6.94 11.50
N PRO A 132 17.76 5.93 12.30
CA PRO A 132 18.14 6.19 13.68
C PRO A 132 19.23 7.25 13.67
N GLN A 133 19.06 8.31 14.48
CA GLN A 133 20.15 9.24 14.74
C GLN A 133 21.33 8.38 15.21
N GLN A 134 22.44 8.39 14.47
CA GLN A 134 23.70 7.95 15.05
C GLN A 134 23.97 8.95 16.17
N ASP A 135 23.80 8.52 17.42
CA ASP A 135 24.43 9.20 18.55
C ASP A 135 25.91 9.31 18.19
N ASP A 136 26.33 10.54 17.91
CA ASP A 136 27.72 10.87 17.59
C ASP A 136 28.55 10.52 18.85
N PRO A 137 29.44 9.49 18.82
CA PRO A 137 30.15 9.07 20.02
C PRO A 137 31.30 10.01 20.42
N LEU A 138 31.41 11.21 19.84
CA LEU A 138 32.56 12.10 19.99
C LEU A 138 32.19 13.51 20.52
N GLY A 139 31.79 13.54 21.80
CA GLY A 139 32.18 14.46 22.89
C GLY A 139 32.27 16.00 22.74
N PRO A 140 32.25 16.75 23.87
CA PRO A 140 33.17 17.85 24.09
C PRO A 140 34.43 17.31 24.80
N MET A 141 35.62 17.57 24.22
CA MET A 141 36.87 17.60 24.99
C MET A 141 37.05 18.97 25.63
#